data_AF-A0A936JXB5-F1
#
_entry.id   AF-A0A936JXB5-F1
#
_cell.length_a   1.000
_cell.length_b   1.000
_cell.length_c   1.000
_cell.angle_alpha   90.00
_cell.angle_beta   90.00
_cell.angle_gamma   90.00
#
_symmetry.space_group_name_H-M   'P 1'
#
loop_
_entity.id
_entity.type
_entity.pdbx_description
1 polymer ?
#
loop_
_entity_poly.entity_id
_entity_poly.type
_entity_poly.pdbx_seq_one_letter_code
_entity_poly.pdbx_strand_id
1 'polypeptide(L)' 'MSSHIPIIRSLEELHASLRARIPSPVIFGHLNTRLIIQLGVNLNDILPEQNRDPALLQKVLDALKRMNIRVEATT' A
#
# COMPACT_ATOMS: atom_id res chain seq x y z
N MET A 1 9.33 -22.23 -9.62
CA MET A 1 9.80 -21.00 -8.94
C MET A 1 8.69 -20.56 -8.01
N SER A 2 8.84 -20.82 -6.71
CA SER A 2 7.81 -20.49 -5.72
C SER A 2 7.66 -18.97 -5.63
N SER A 3 6.48 -18.47 -5.96
CA SER A 3 6.15 -17.06 -5.80
C SER A 3 5.99 -16.79 -4.31
N HIS A 4 7.05 -16.33 -3.64
CA HIS A 4 6.94 -15.81 -2.29
C HIS A 4 6.13 -14.52 -2.36
N ILE A 5 4.89 -14.57 -1.90
CA ILE A 5 4.06 -13.38 -1.74
C ILE A 5 4.53 -12.72 -0.44
N PRO A 6 5.09 -11.49 -0.48
CA PRO A 6 5.62 -10.84 0.70
C PRO A 6 4.49 -10.49 1.66
N ILE A 7 4.64 -10.87 2.92
CA ILE A 7 3.74 -10.51 4.02
C ILE A 7 3.91 -9.03 4.33
N ILE A 8 2.82 -8.25 4.24
CA ILE A 8 2.82 -6.81 4.52
C ILE A 8 2.30 -6.53 5.93
N ARG A 9 3.11 -5.88 6.77
CA ARG A 9 2.84 -5.55 8.18
C ARG A 9 2.80 -4.07 8.49
N SER A 10 3.20 -3.23 7.54
CA SER A 10 3.24 -1.78 7.70
C SER A 10 2.97 -1.06 6.38
N LEU A 11 2.71 0.25 6.44
CA LEU A 11 2.54 1.06 5.23
C LEU A 11 3.85 1.22 4.46
N GLU A 12 5.00 1.19 5.16
CA GLU A 12 6.33 1.24 4.52
C GLU A 12 6.62 -0.04 3.73
N GLU A 13 6.32 -1.21 4.29
CA GLU A 13 6.44 -2.48 3.58
C GLU A 13 5.50 -2.53 2.37
N LEU A 14 4.28 -2.01 2.54
CA LEU A 14 3.33 -1.87 1.44
C LEU A 14 3.86 -0.95 0.34
N HIS A 15 4.41 0.21 0.70
CA HIS A 15 5.02 1.14 -0.24
C HIS A 15 6.14 0.46 -1.02
N ALA A 16 7.08 -0.22 -0.35
CA ALA A 16 8.17 -0.94 -1.00
C ALA A 16 7.65 -2.02 -1.97
N SER A 17 6.66 -2.80 -1.55
CA SER A 17 6.03 -3.85 -2.37
C SER A 17 5.33 -3.28 -3.61
N LEU A 18 4.59 -2.17 -3.46
CA LEU A 18 3.92 -1.50 -4.58
C LEU A 18 4.93 -0.85 -5.54
N ARG A 19 6.02 -0.25 -5.03
CA ARG A 19 7.09 0.32 -5.87
C ARG A 19 7.81 -0.75 -6.69
N ALA A 20 8.03 -1.93 -6.12
CA ALA A 20 8.62 -3.07 -6.84
C ALA A 20 7.71 -3.57 -7.98
N ARG A 21 6.39 -3.52 -7.78
CA ARG A 21 5.39 -4.01 -8.76
C ARG A 21 4.96 -2.98 -9.79
N ILE A 22 5.00 -1.70 -9.43
CA ILE A 22 4.60 -0.57 -10.26
C ILE A 22 5.84 0.30 -10.51
N PRO A 23 6.71 -0.11 -11.46
CA PRO A 23 7.96 0.61 -11.72
C PRO A 23 7.72 1.99 -12.31
N SER A 24 6.59 2.19 -13.01
CA SER A 24 6.20 3.49 -13.57
C SER A 24 5.88 4.50 -12.45
N PRO A 25 6.65 5.59 -12.31
CA PRO A 25 6.38 6.63 -11.32
C PRO A 25 5.02 7.31 -11.52
N VAL A 26 4.58 7.44 -12.77
CA VAL A 26 3.28 8.06 -13.11
C VAL A 26 2.12 7.19 -12.62
N ILE A 27 2.17 5.88 -12.89
CA ILE A 27 1.12 4.95 -12.45
C ILE A 27 1.08 4.90 -10.92
N PHE A 28 2.25 4.84 -10.28
CA PHE A 28 2.33 4.90 -8.82
C PHE A 28 1.80 6.21 -8.25
N GLY A 29 2.09 7.34 -8.90
CA GLY A 29 1.60 8.67 -8.51
C GLY A 29 0.07 8.77 -8.54
N HIS A 30 -0.58 8.21 -9.57
CA HIS A 30 -2.04 8.15 -9.64
C HIS A 30 -2.64 7.28 -8.52
N LEU A 31 -2.02 6.15 -8.21
CA LEU A 31 -2.42 5.31 -7.08
C LEU A 31 -2.31 6.06 -5.76
N ASN A 32 -1.14 6.66 -5.51
CA ASN A 32 -0.88 7.40 -4.28
C ASN A 32 -1.86 8.57 -4.10
N THR A 33 -2.13 9.31 -5.18
CA THR A 33 -3.11 10.41 -5.17
C THR A 33 -4.51 9.92 -4.78
N ARG A 34 -4.93 8.75 -5.30
CA ARG A 34 -6.21 8.15 -4.89
C ARG A 34 -6.25 7.79 -3.41
N LEU A 35 -5.17 7.26 -2.85
CA LEU A 35 -5.09 6.93 -1.42
C LEU A 35 -5.15 8.19 -0.54
N ILE A 36 -4.50 9.28 -0.97
CA ILE A 36 -4.58 10.58 -0.28
C ILE A 36 -6.03 11.07 -0.26
N ILE A 37 -6.70 11.07 -1.41
CA ILE A 37 -8.09 11.58 -1.52
C ILE A 37 -9.07 10.71 -0.73
N GLN A 38 -8.92 9.38 -0.76
CA GLN A 38 -9.89 8.47 -0.14
C GLN A 38 -9.67 8.24 1.35
N LEU A 39 -8.41 8.23 1.80
CA LEU A 39 -8.02 7.76 3.13
C LEU A 39 -7.13 8.75 3.88
N GLY A 40 -6.68 9.83 3.25
CA GLY A 40 -5.72 10.77 3.84
C GLY A 40 -4.31 10.18 3.98
N VAL A 41 -3.98 9.11 3.24
CA VAL A 41 -2.69 8.41 3.33
C VAL A 41 -1.82 8.74 2.14
N ASN A 42 -0.62 9.26 2.41
CA ASN A 42 0.43 9.46 1.43
C ASN A 42 1.52 8.39 1.61
N LEU A 43 1.62 7.43 0.69
CA LEU A 43 2.64 6.38 0.75
C LEU A 43 4.07 6.89 0.47
N ASN A 44 4.22 8.08 -0.11
CA ASN A 44 5.53 8.73 -0.26
C ASN A 44 5.98 9.51 0.99
N ASP A 45 5.07 9.71 1.95
CA ASP A 45 5.31 10.52 3.15
C ASP A 45 4.48 9.96 4.31
N ILE A 46 4.86 8.77 4.76
CA ILE A 46 4.14 8.01 5.78
C ILE A 46 4.52 8.55 7.16
N LEU A 47 3.53 8.98 7.94
CA LEU A 47 3.76 9.44 9.31
C LEU A 47 4.00 8.24 10.26
N PRO A 48 4.86 8.37 11.30
CA PRO A 48 5.15 7.28 12.23
C PRO A 48 3.90 6.68 12.90
N GLU A 49 2.92 7.52 13.24
CA GLU A 49 1.63 7.12 13.81
C GLU A 49 0.78 6.31 12.83
N GLN A 50 0.81 6.68 11.53
CA GLN A 50 0.10 5.94 10.48
C GLN A 50 0.73 4.57 10.25
N ASN A 51 2.06 4.49 10.26
CA ASN A 51 2.78 3.24 10.04
C ASN A 51 2.55 2.22 11.18
N ARG A 52 2.18 2.69 12.37
CA ARG A 52 1.86 1.87 13.55
C ARG A 52 0.36 1.59 13.70
N ASP A 53 -0.48 2.10 12.81
CA ASP A 53 -1.92 1.89 12.84
C ASP A 53 -2.32 0.68 11.97
N PRO A 54 -2.58 -0.49 12.57
CA PRO A 54 -2.99 -1.68 11.82
C PRO A 54 -4.37 -1.53 11.18
N ALA A 55 -5.27 -0.72 11.76
CA ALA A 55 -6.59 -0.49 11.18
C ALA A 55 -6.49 0.38 9.92
N LEU A 56 -5.57 1.34 9.90
CA LEU A 56 -5.27 2.12 8.70
C LEU A 56 -4.65 1.25 7.59
N LEU A 57 -3.69 0.39 7.93
CA LEU A 57 -3.12 -0.56 6.98
C LEU A 57 -4.21 -1.42 6.33
N GLN A 58 -5.14 -1.97 7.13
CA GLN A 58 -6.24 -2.78 6.60
C GLN A 58 -7.14 -1.97 5.65
N LYS A 59 -7.48 -0.71 5.99
CA LYS A 59 -8.27 0.17 5.11
C LYS A 59 -7.57 0.43 3.77
N VAL A 60 -6.25 0.63 3.79
CA VAL A 60 -5.47 0.83 2.56
C VAL A 60 -5.49 -0.45 1.72
N LEU A 61 -5.27 -1.62 2.31
CA LEU A 61 -5.33 -2.90 1.60
C LEU A 61 -6.71 -3.15 0.97
N ASP A 62 -7.79 -2.83 1.68
CA ASP A 62 -9.15 -2.94 1.16
C ASP A 62 -9.40 -1.97 0.00
N ALA A 63 -8.87 -0.75 0.09
CA ALA A 63 -8.93 0.21 -1.03
C ALA A 63 -8.17 -0.29 -2.26
N LEU A 64 -6.96 -0.86 -2.07
CA LEU A 64 -6.18 -1.46 -3.15
C LEU A 64 -6.93 -2.63 -3.80
N LYS A 65 -7.55 -3.51 -2.99
CA LYS A 65 -8.36 -4.63 -3.47
C LYS A 65 -9.52 -4.16 -4.37
N ARG A 66 -10.22 -3.08 -4.00
CA ARG A 66 -11.27 -2.45 -4.83
C ARG A 66 -10.75 -1.88 -6.14
N MET A 67 -9.47 -1.52 -6.20
CA MET A 67 -8.79 -1.06 -7.43
C MET A 67 -8.21 -2.22 -8.26
N ASN A 68 -8.58 -3.48 -7.95
CA ASN A 68 -7.98 -4.70 -8.53
C ASN A 68 -6.47 -4.84 -8.30
N ILE A 69 -5.91 -4.14 -7.32
CA ILE A 69 -4.51 -4.28 -6.89
C ILE A 69 -4.50 -5.23 -5.69
N ARG A 70 -4.17 -6.50 -5.94
CA ARG A 70 -4.09 -7.51 -4.89
C ARG A 70 -2.69 -7.50 -4.26
N VAL A 71 -2.61 -7.15 -2.98
CA VAL A 71 -1.43 -7.29 -2.12
C VAL A 71 -1.88 -8.17 -0.95
N GLU A 72 -1.15 -9.23 -0.63
CA GLU A 72 -1.51 -10.08 0.51
C GLU A 72 -0.90 -9.51 1.80
N ALA A 73 -1.74 -9.33 2.82
CA ALA A 73 -1.31 -9.05 4.19
C ALA A 73 -1.74 -10.23 5.07
N THR A 74 -0.95 -10.56 6.08
CA THR A 74 -1.34 -11.59 7.05
C THR A 74 -1.98 -10.90 8.25
N THR A 75 -3.22 -11.32 8.55
CA THR A 75 -3.87 -11.21 9.86
C THR A 75 -2.97 -11.66 11.01
#